data_AF-A0A1F6GBV6-F1
#
_entry.id   AF-A0A1F6GBV6-F1
#
_cell.length_a   1.000
_cell.length_b   1.000
_cell.length_c   1.000
_cell.angle_alpha   90.00
_cell.angle_beta   90.00
_cell.angle_gamma   90.00
#
_symmetry.space_group_name_H-M   'P 1'
#
loop_
_entity.id
_entity.type
_entity.pdbx_description
1 polymer ?
#
loop_
_entity_poly.entity_id
_entity_poly.type
_entity_poly.pdbx_seq_one_letter_code
_entity_poly.pdbx_strand_id
1 'polypeptide(L)'
;MASQGSGTIINSSGLILTNKHVIDGTSGCLVGFIDDYDDEPYFGDRQIADIYKISSDTDVAVLKLRNPSNKNLASINISQNSSSNIKLGEILTTYGYPADFGRKITYTSGDFSGVDGNYLKTTAVIEHGNSGGGAYLKNGSFIGIPSAVVKGSLNSMGLLLSVNKVNSWLNNSTAYKGNNNNNDYSRVSALLGNIDLGTLDSLGLFVAGDKTNDNTITKDQKSTAKIDKILSKRLAGKLLLQVEDRGRIWYVNPDDAQKSEVTFANALPLFEKLALGIKNSDLNKIPLNNEKTTSATGNRLKGKLLLQVEDKGRIWYVDFNGKKWEVTWANLMSLFQKLALGITNTDLGKIASGSL
;
A
#
# COMPACT_ATOMS: atom_id res chain seq x y z
N MET A 1 6.28 9.46 13.37
CA MET A 1 4.91 9.28 12.88
C MET A 1 4.98 9.21 11.36
N ALA A 2 4.34 8.23 10.73
CA ALA A 2 4.28 8.20 9.27
C ALA A 2 3.33 9.31 8.81
N SER A 3 3.81 10.19 7.94
CA SER A 3 2.98 11.18 7.25
C SER A 3 2.33 10.50 6.04
N GLN A 4 1.03 10.73 5.82
CA GLN A 4 0.28 10.27 4.66
C GLN A 4 -0.13 11.48 3.83
N GLY A 5 -0.07 11.35 2.51
CA GLY A 5 -0.49 12.39 1.58
C GLY A 5 -0.71 11.82 0.19
N SER A 6 -0.91 12.72 -0.75
CA SER A 6 -1.16 12.41 -2.16
C SER A 6 0.00 12.85 -3.05
N GLY A 7 0.01 12.36 -4.29
CA GLY A 7 0.99 12.72 -5.29
C GLY A 7 0.40 12.70 -6.71
N THR A 8 0.96 13.50 -7.61
CA THR A 8 0.61 13.52 -9.04
C THR A 8 1.78 13.04 -9.87
N ILE A 9 1.59 12.03 -10.73
CA ILE A 9 2.64 11.55 -11.64
C ILE A 9 2.81 12.56 -12.79
N ILE A 10 4.00 13.14 -12.91
CA ILE A 10 4.28 14.24 -13.87
C ILE A 10 5.06 13.79 -15.11
N ASN A 11 5.52 12.54 -15.17
CA ASN A 11 5.99 11.91 -16.41
C ASN A 11 6.03 10.38 -16.33
N SER A 12 6.15 9.73 -17.49
CA SER A 12 6.28 8.27 -17.63
C SER A 12 7.55 7.68 -17.00
N SER A 13 8.54 8.52 -16.67
CA SER A 13 9.72 8.08 -15.94
C SER A 13 9.44 7.88 -14.43
N GLY A 14 8.22 8.16 -13.96
CA GLY A 14 7.86 8.01 -12.55
C GLY A 14 8.33 9.14 -11.66
N LEU A 15 8.37 10.37 -12.19
CA LEU A 15 8.44 11.55 -11.32
C LEU A 15 7.06 11.83 -10.74
N ILE A 16 7.00 12.04 -9.43
CA ILE A 16 5.76 12.30 -8.69
C ILE A 16 5.91 13.64 -7.99
N LEU A 17 5.01 14.58 -8.27
CA LEU A 17 4.90 15.84 -7.57
C LEU A 17 4.08 15.64 -6.29
N THR A 18 4.53 16.23 -5.19
CA THR A 18 3.80 16.23 -3.90
C THR A 18 4.17 17.49 -3.09
N ASN A 19 3.57 17.66 -1.92
CA ASN A 19 3.99 18.71 -1.00
C ASN A 19 5.27 18.33 -0.26
N LYS A 20 6.02 19.33 0.18
CA LYS A 20 7.21 19.14 1.00
C LYS A 20 6.82 18.59 2.37
N HIS A 21 5.79 19.17 3.01
CA HIS A 21 5.39 18.75 4.36
C HIS A 21 4.93 17.28 4.42
N VAL A 22 4.41 16.73 3.30
CA VAL A 22 4.03 15.30 3.21
C VAL A 22 5.25 14.40 3.40
N ILE A 23 6.42 14.85 2.93
CA ILE A 23 7.66 14.06 2.93
C ILE A 23 8.67 14.54 3.99
N ASP A 24 8.30 15.52 4.80
CA ASP A 24 9.21 16.09 5.80
C ASP A 24 9.54 15.03 6.88
N GLY A 25 10.83 14.93 7.20
CA GLY A 25 11.34 13.97 8.17
C GLY A 25 11.42 12.52 7.67
N THR A 26 11.04 12.22 6.43
CA THR A 26 11.26 10.89 5.84
C THR A 26 12.50 10.83 4.92
N SER A 27 13.01 9.62 4.75
CA SER A 27 14.10 9.28 3.83
C SER A 27 13.62 8.90 2.43
N GLY A 28 12.30 8.81 2.24
CA GLY A 28 11.59 8.52 1.00
C GLY A 28 10.20 7.94 1.28
N CYS A 29 9.49 7.52 0.24
CA CYS A 29 8.07 7.19 0.35
C CYS A 29 7.77 5.81 -0.22
N LEU A 30 6.80 5.15 0.38
CA LEU A 30 6.08 4.05 -0.24
C LEU A 30 4.88 4.65 -0.99
N VAL A 31 4.75 4.35 -2.28
CA VAL A 31 3.70 4.89 -3.15
C VAL A 31 2.68 3.81 -3.45
N GLY A 32 1.41 4.15 -3.31
CA GLY A 32 0.29 3.30 -3.67
C GLY A 32 -0.33 3.81 -4.96
N PHE A 33 -0.73 2.91 -5.84
CA PHE A 33 -1.41 3.25 -7.10
C PHE A 33 -2.80 2.65 -7.09
N ILE A 34 -3.73 3.33 -7.75
CA ILE A 34 -5.05 2.84 -8.07
C ILE A 34 -5.13 2.60 -9.57
N ASP A 35 -5.90 1.61 -10.01
CA ASP A 35 -6.19 1.40 -11.42
C ASP A 35 -7.60 1.95 -11.76
N ASP A 36 -8.53 1.99 -10.78
CA ASP A 36 -9.84 2.65 -10.82
C ASP A 36 -10.08 3.60 -9.62
N TYR A 37 -10.99 4.56 -9.74
CA TYR A 37 -11.38 5.46 -8.63
C TYR A 37 -12.00 4.71 -7.45
N ASP A 38 -12.59 3.54 -7.70
CA ASP A 38 -13.13 2.68 -6.65
C ASP A 38 -12.07 1.83 -5.92
N ASP A 39 -10.82 1.86 -6.36
CA ASP A 39 -9.74 1.12 -5.69
C ASP A 39 -9.23 1.84 -4.43
N GLU A 40 -8.78 1.05 -3.47
CA GLU A 40 -7.84 1.53 -2.46
C GLU A 40 -6.41 1.47 -3.01
N PRO A 41 -5.51 2.40 -2.64
CA PRO A 41 -4.12 2.40 -3.13
C PRO A 41 -3.41 1.06 -2.90
N TYR A 42 -2.95 0.45 -3.99
CA TYR A 42 -2.17 -0.77 -3.95
C TYR A 42 -0.68 -0.47 -3.77
N PHE A 43 -0.12 -0.91 -2.64
CA PHE A 43 1.31 -0.73 -2.31
C PHE A 43 2.14 -2.02 -2.43
N GLY A 44 1.55 -3.15 -2.86
CA GLY A 44 2.15 -4.49 -2.77
C GLY A 44 3.44 -4.69 -3.57
N ASP A 45 3.72 -3.83 -4.55
CA ASP A 45 4.98 -3.82 -5.28
C ASP A 45 6.13 -3.11 -4.56
N ARG A 46 5.89 -2.57 -3.37
CA ARG A 46 6.84 -1.70 -2.66
C ARG A 46 7.39 -0.64 -3.60
N GLN A 47 6.47 0.11 -4.23
CA GLN A 47 6.82 1.19 -5.14
C GLN A 47 7.48 2.29 -4.33
N ILE A 48 8.80 2.15 -4.21
CA ILE A 48 9.62 3.07 -3.45
C ILE A 48 9.89 4.27 -4.34
N ALA A 49 9.62 5.45 -3.79
CA ALA A 49 10.01 6.70 -4.37
C ALA A 49 11.04 7.40 -3.48
N ASP A 50 12.17 7.75 -4.08
CA ASP A 50 13.20 8.54 -3.43
C ASP A 50 12.93 10.03 -3.62
N ILE A 51 13.43 10.86 -2.70
CA ILE A 51 13.33 12.31 -2.83
C ILE A 51 14.26 12.76 -3.97
N TYR A 52 13.68 13.28 -5.05
CA TYR A 52 14.39 13.71 -6.25
C TYR A 52 14.71 15.20 -6.22
N LYS A 53 13.74 16.02 -5.79
CA LYS A 53 13.88 17.47 -5.59
C LYS A 53 13.03 17.90 -4.39
N ILE A 54 13.49 18.89 -3.64
CA ILE A 54 12.74 19.49 -2.53
C ILE A 54 12.97 20.99 -2.55
N SER A 55 11.90 21.76 -2.38
CA SER A 55 12.00 23.22 -2.34
C SER A 55 12.43 23.72 -0.95
N SER A 56 13.27 24.76 -0.92
CA SER A 56 13.66 25.43 0.32
C SER A 56 12.67 26.51 0.75
N ASP A 57 11.98 27.14 -0.21
CA ASP A 57 11.13 28.32 -0.02
C ASP A 57 9.64 28.07 -0.22
N THR A 58 9.25 26.91 -0.78
CA THR A 58 7.85 26.54 -1.03
C THR A 58 7.52 25.13 -0.62
N ASP A 59 6.23 24.86 -0.41
CA ASP A 59 5.73 23.56 0.01
C ASP A 59 5.58 22.59 -1.17
N VAL A 60 6.69 22.25 -1.83
CA VAL A 60 6.70 21.34 -2.99
C VAL A 60 7.95 20.47 -3.01
N ALA A 61 7.75 19.23 -3.43
CA ALA A 61 8.80 18.25 -3.66
C ALA A 61 8.49 17.39 -4.89
N VAL A 62 9.53 16.80 -5.46
CA VAL A 62 9.42 15.73 -6.46
C VAL A 62 10.05 14.48 -5.89
N LEU A 63 9.32 13.38 -6.00
CA LEU A 63 9.80 12.03 -5.75
C LEU A 63 10.10 11.34 -7.09
N LYS A 64 11.02 10.37 -7.07
CA LYS A 64 11.35 9.51 -8.21
C LYS A 64 11.11 8.07 -7.84
N LEU A 65 10.20 7.40 -8.55
CA LEU A 65 10.03 5.95 -8.45
C LEU A 65 11.31 5.24 -8.87
N ARG A 66 11.70 4.22 -8.12
CA ARG A 66 12.87 3.38 -8.42
C ARG A 66 12.65 2.49 -9.64
N ASN A 67 11.47 1.89 -9.75
CA ASN A 67 11.16 0.88 -10.77
C ASN A 67 9.93 1.30 -11.60
N PRO A 68 9.92 2.47 -12.24
CA PRO A 68 8.73 3.00 -12.92
C PRO A 68 8.25 2.11 -14.08
N SER A 69 9.13 1.27 -14.65
CA SER A 69 8.84 0.42 -15.81
C SER A 69 7.98 -0.81 -15.49
N ASN A 70 7.73 -1.12 -14.23
CA ASN A 70 6.88 -2.26 -13.83
C ASN A 70 5.38 -1.91 -13.80
N LYS A 71 5.01 -0.65 -14.07
CA LYS A 71 3.65 -0.14 -14.09
C LYS A 71 3.46 0.74 -15.32
N ASN A 72 2.26 0.69 -15.91
CA ASN A 72 1.86 1.69 -16.89
C ASN A 72 1.42 2.95 -16.13
N LEU A 73 2.24 4.00 -16.19
CA LEU A 73 1.99 5.23 -15.43
C LEU A 73 1.21 6.23 -16.29
N ALA A 74 -0.05 6.46 -15.93
CA ALA A 74 -0.80 7.63 -16.41
C ALA A 74 -0.15 8.89 -15.83
N SER A 75 0.45 9.70 -16.69
CA SER A 75 1.20 10.89 -16.27
C SER A 75 0.70 12.15 -16.96
N ILE A 76 0.75 13.27 -16.25
CA ILE A 76 0.40 14.58 -16.80
C ILE A 76 1.64 15.42 -17.10
N ASN A 77 1.69 16.01 -18.29
CA ASN A 77 2.72 17.00 -18.61
C ASN A 77 2.35 18.38 -18.05
N ILE A 78 2.81 18.70 -16.85
CA ILE A 78 2.51 19.97 -16.20
C ILE A 78 3.24 21.17 -16.82
N SER A 79 4.30 20.97 -17.61
CA SER A 79 5.10 22.08 -18.17
C SER A 79 4.34 22.90 -19.21
N GLN A 80 3.28 22.33 -19.79
CA GLN A 80 2.41 22.99 -20.76
C GLN A 80 1.20 23.66 -20.12
N ASN A 81 0.99 23.47 -18.81
CA ASN A 81 -0.15 24.02 -18.10
C ASN A 81 0.18 25.38 -17.48
N SER A 82 -0.84 26.22 -17.36
CA SER A 82 -0.74 27.52 -16.71
C SER A 82 -2.01 27.84 -15.94
N SER A 83 -1.86 28.51 -14.79
CA SER A 83 -2.97 29.03 -14.00
C SER A 83 -3.24 30.52 -14.24
N SER A 84 -2.65 31.14 -15.27
CA SER A 84 -2.72 32.60 -15.47
C SER A 84 -4.06 33.11 -15.99
N ASN A 85 -4.85 32.24 -16.64
CA ASN A 85 -6.08 32.64 -17.34
C ASN A 85 -7.37 32.14 -16.65
N ILE A 86 -7.25 31.59 -15.43
CA ILE A 86 -8.40 31.08 -14.67
C ILE A 86 -9.27 32.27 -14.27
N LYS A 87 -10.59 32.18 -14.50
CA LYS A 87 -11.53 33.24 -14.16
C LYS A 87 -12.14 33.01 -12.78
N LEU A 88 -12.42 34.09 -12.04
CA LEU A 88 -13.18 34.00 -10.79
C LEU A 88 -14.51 33.27 -11.02
N GLY A 89 -14.84 32.33 -10.14
CA GLY A 89 -16.03 31.48 -10.27
C GLY A 89 -15.87 30.30 -11.23
N GLU A 90 -14.71 30.13 -11.87
CA GLU A 90 -14.44 28.94 -12.67
C GLU A 90 -14.30 27.71 -11.77
N ILE A 91 -14.99 26.63 -12.14
CA ILE A 91 -15.00 25.39 -11.37
C ILE A 91 -13.66 24.68 -11.54
N LEU A 92 -13.04 24.36 -10.42
CA LEU A 92 -11.89 23.48 -10.33
C LEU A 92 -12.20 22.26 -9.47
N THR A 93 -11.44 21.21 -9.69
CA THR A 93 -11.57 19.95 -8.98
C THR A 93 -10.25 19.56 -8.37
N THR A 94 -10.27 18.87 -7.23
CA THR A 94 -9.08 18.32 -6.60
C THR A 94 -9.23 16.83 -6.36
N TYR A 95 -8.13 16.11 -6.51
CA TYR A 95 -8.04 14.67 -6.30
C TYR A 95 -6.95 14.35 -5.28
N GLY A 96 -7.26 13.49 -4.32
CA GLY A 96 -6.30 12.99 -3.34
C GLY A 96 -6.92 11.99 -2.37
N TYR A 97 -6.20 11.62 -1.32
CA TYR A 97 -6.60 10.62 -0.32
C TYR A 97 -6.73 11.23 1.07
N PRO A 98 -7.76 12.05 1.32
CA PRO A 98 -8.00 12.62 2.64
C PRO A 98 -8.42 11.55 3.64
N ALA A 99 -7.78 11.52 4.82
CA ALA A 99 -7.95 10.45 5.81
C ALA A 99 -9.39 10.33 6.34
N ASP A 100 -10.12 11.45 6.41
CA ASP A 100 -11.47 11.52 6.99
C ASP A 100 -12.58 11.07 6.03
N PHE A 101 -12.32 11.00 4.72
CA PHE A 101 -13.32 10.60 3.71
C PHE A 101 -13.17 9.14 3.25
N GLY A 102 -12.31 8.37 3.92
CA GLY A 102 -12.12 6.95 3.69
C GLY A 102 -10.78 6.60 3.04
N ARG A 103 -10.71 5.41 2.44
CA ARG A 103 -9.47 4.82 1.92
C ARG A 103 -9.30 4.90 0.40
N LYS A 104 -10.31 5.41 -0.29
CA LYS A 104 -10.33 5.58 -1.75
C LYS A 104 -9.97 7.00 -2.14
N ILE A 105 -9.66 7.20 -3.43
CA ILE A 105 -9.42 8.55 -3.94
C ILE A 105 -10.68 9.40 -3.80
N THR A 106 -10.51 10.60 -3.26
CA THR A 106 -11.59 11.56 -3.05
C THR A 106 -11.49 12.67 -4.08
N TYR A 107 -12.63 12.94 -4.69
CA TYR A 107 -12.87 14.07 -5.57
C TYR A 107 -13.58 15.19 -4.79
N THR A 108 -13.06 16.41 -4.85
CA THR A 108 -13.76 17.60 -4.36
C THR A 108 -13.81 18.66 -5.45
N SER A 109 -14.87 19.47 -5.46
CA SER A 109 -15.08 20.52 -6.45
C SER A 109 -15.36 21.84 -5.75
N GLY A 110 -14.94 22.94 -6.37
CA GLY A 110 -15.24 24.28 -5.89
C GLY A 110 -14.84 25.35 -6.87
N ASP A 111 -15.14 26.60 -6.50
CA ASP A 111 -14.92 27.76 -7.34
C ASP A 111 -13.53 28.33 -7.12
N PHE A 112 -12.87 28.74 -8.20
CA PHE A 112 -11.69 29.59 -8.10
C PHE A 112 -12.07 30.95 -7.51
N SER A 113 -11.48 31.24 -6.35
CA SER A 113 -11.81 32.38 -5.48
C SER A 113 -10.73 33.47 -5.47
N GLY A 114 -9.75 33.37 -6.37
CA GLY A 114 -8.70 34.38 -6.59
C GLY A 114 -7.30 33.88 -6.26
N VAL A 115 -6.34 34.80 -6.26
CA VAL A 115 -4.91 34.50 -6.04
C VAL A 115 -4.44 35.14 -4.74
N ASP A 116 -3.54 34.46 -4.04
CA ASP A 116 -2.79 35.01 -2.91
C ASP A 116 -1.31 34.61 -3.04
N GLY A 117 -0.49 35.56 -3.51
CA GLY A 117 0.92 35.31 -3.84
C GLY A 117 1.08 34.16 -4.85
N ASN A 118 1.69 33.06 -4.40
CA ASN A 118 1.92 31.87 -5.22
C ASN A 118 0.75 30.86 -5.20
N TYR A 119 -0.31 31.15 -4.45
CA TYR A 119 -1.42 30.24 -4.21
C TYR A 119 -2.70 30.65 -4.95
N LEU A 120 -3.45 29.66 -5.42
CA LEU A 120 -4.81 29.80 -5.90
C LEU A 120 -5.77 29.49 -4.76
N LYS A 121 -6.79 30.32 -4.58
CA LYS A 121 -7.82 30.16 -3.56
C LYS A 121 -9.01 29.41 -4.14
N THR A 122 -9.60 28.50 -3.36
CA THR A 122 -10.78 27.74 -3.79
C THR A 122 -11.76 27.47 -2.65
N THR A 123 -13.03 27.30 -3.01
CA THR A 123 -14.06 26.75 -2.11
C THR A 123 -14.08 25.23 -2.08
N ALA A 124 -13.26 24.56 -2.91
CA ALA A 124 -13.12 23.10 -2.85
C ALA A 124 -12.60 22.68 -1.47
N VAL A 125 -13.16 21.60 -0.93
CA VAL A 125 -12.74 21.07 0.37
C VAL A 125 -11.30 20.55 0.26
N ILE A 126 -10.43 21.12 1.08
CA ILE A 126 -9.03 20.71 1.25
C ILE A 126 -8.85 20.19 2.66
N GLU A 127 -8.31 18.97 2.81
CA GLU A 127 -8.16 18.29 4.09
C GLU A 127 -6.86 17.50 4.17
N HIS A 128 -6.50 17.08 5.39
CA HIS A 128 -5.31 16.25 5.60
C HIS A 128 -5.41 14.97 4.77
N GLY A 129 -4.40 14.75 3.90
CA GLY A 129 -4.31 13.59 3.01
C GLY A 129 -4.56 13.89 1.52
N ASN A 130 -5.32 14.93 1.17
CA ASN A 130 -5.40 15.39 -0.23
C ASN A 130 -4.24 16.34 -0.62
N SER A 131 -3.50 16.81 0.37
CA SER A 131 -2.24 17.55 0.21
C SER A 131 -1.26 16.77 -0.65
N GLY A 132 -0.72 17.43 -1.67
CA GLY A 132 0.23 16.87 -2.64
C GLY A 132 -0.45 16.19 -3.84
N GLY A 133 -1.78 16.10 -3.84
CA GLY A 133 -2.57 15.63 -4.96
C GLY A 133 -2.59 16.61 -6.13
N GLY A 134 -3.60 16.52 -6.99
CA GLY A 134 -3.70 17.37 -8.18
C GLY A 134 -4.98 18.18 -8.20
N ALA A 135 -4.86 19.44 -8.63
CA ALA A 135 -6.00 20.30 -8.93
C ALA A 135 -6.11 20.55 -10.43
N TYR A 136 -7.33 20.47 -10.96
CA TYR A 136 -7.60 20.47 -12.39
C TYR A 136 -8.78 21.37 -12.74
N LEU A 137 -8.76 21.93 -13.94
CA LEU A 137 -9.94 22.51 -14.59
C LEU A 137 -10.74 21.42 -15.31
N LYS A 138 -11.98 21.73 -15.68
CA LYS A 138 -12.87 20.83 -16.43
C LYS A 138 -12.27 20.31 -17.76
N ASN A 139 -11.36 21.07 -18.36
CA ASN A 139 -10.66 20.69 -19.59
C ASN A 139 -9.45 19.75 -19.35
N GLY A 140 -9.21 19.32 -18.11
CA GLY A 140 -8.08 18.47 -17.72
C GLY A 140 -6.79 19.23 -17.46
N SER A 141 -6.77 20.57 -17.56
CA SER A 141 -5.57 21.36 -17.29
C SER A 141 -5.20 21.31 -15.81
N PHE A 142 -3.97 20.91 -15.50
CA PHE A 142 -3.44 20.92 -14.14
C PHE A 142 -3.10 22.34 -13.71
N ILE A 143 -3.69 22.81 -12.61
CA ILE A 143 -3.56 24.21 -12.17
C ILE A 143 -2.78 24.37 -10.86
N GLY A 144 -2.55 23.30 -10.11
CA GLY A 144 -1.75 23.36 -8.88
C GLY A 144 -1.84 22.12 -8.01
N ILE A 145 -1.16 22.16 -6.87
CA ILE A 145 -1.21 21.13 -5.82
C ILE A 145 -1.97 21.65 -4.61
N PRO A 146 -2.99 20.92 -4.09
CA PRO A 146 -3.57 21.23 -2.78
C PRO A 146 -2.47 21.22 -1.72
N SER A 147 -2.43 22.23 -0.86
CA SER A 147 -1.31 22.41 0.10
C SER A 147 -1.77 22.83 1.50
N ALA A 148 -2.73 23.73 1.61
CA ALA A 148 -3.13 24.27 2.90
C ALA A 148 -4.59 24.74 2.92
N VAL A 149 -5.08 25.03 4.12
CA VAL A 149 -6.37 25.66 4.38
C VAL A 149 -6.15 26.94 5.17
N VAL A 150 -6.78 28.03 4.74
CA VAL A 150 -6.92 29.22 5.57
C VAL A 150 -8.27 29.16 6.28
N LYS A 151 -8.25 29.06 7.61
CA LYS A 151 -9.46 29.06 8.43
C LYS A 151 -9.89 30.51 8.71
N GLY A 152 -11.07 30.90 8.24
CA GLY A 152 -11.77 32.09 8.69
C GLY A 152 -12.64 31.80 9.92
N SER A 153 -13.34 32.82 10.42
CA SER A 153 -14.23 32.72 11.59
C SER A 153 -15.53 31.95 11.34
N LEU A 154 -15.95 31.78 10.08
CA LEU A 154 -17.17 31.06 9.70
C LEU A 154 -16.95 29.98 8.63
N ASN A 155 -15.95 30.12 7.75
CA ASN A 155 -15.64 29.20 6.66
C ASN A 155 -14.12 28.98 6.50
N SER A 156 -13.74 27.86 5.92
CA SER A 156 -12.38 27.58 5.44
C SER A 156 -12.25 27.86 3.93
N MET A 157 -11.06 28.28 3.50
CA MET A 157 -10.72 28.46 2.09
C MET A 157 -9.50 27.62 1.76
N GLY A 158 -9.60 26.81 0.72
CA GLY A 158 -8.51 25.97 0.24
C GLY A 158 -7.45 26.78 -0.48
N LEU A 159 -6.18 26.40 -0.29
CA LEU A 159 -5.03 26.95 -1.02
C LEU A 159 -4.37 25.86 -1.85
N LEU A 160 -4.19 26.17 -3.14
CA LEU A 160 -3.45 25.36 -4.10
C LEU A 160 -2.15 26.07 -4.45
N LEU A 161 -0.99 25.45 -4.29
CA LEU A 161 0.24 26.03 -4.82
C LEU A 161 0.17 25.98 -6.36
N SER A 162 0.24 27.15 -6.99
CA SER A 162 -0.03 27.28 -8.44
C SER A 162 0.97 26.51 -9.30
N VAL A 163 0.48 25.94 -10.40
CA VAL A 163 1.33 25.28 -11.42
C VAL A 163 2.39 26.24 -11.96
N ASN A 164 2.11 27.55 -12.04
CA ASN A 164 3.08 28.56 -12.44
C ASN A 164 4.29 28.61 -11.50
N LYS A 165 4.07 28.65 -10.17
CA LYS A 165 5.16 28.60 -9.19
C LYS A 165 5.86 27.24 -9.19
N VAL A 166 5.12 26.13 -9.33
CA VAL A 166 5.69 24.79 -9.44
C VAL A 166 6.63 24.68 -10.65
N ASN A 167 6.19 25.11 -11.84
CA ASN A 167 6.99 25.09 -13.07
C ASN A 167 8.21 26.01 -12.97
N SER A 168 8.04 27.21 -12.41
CA SER A 168 9.16 28.13 -12.14
C SER A 168 10.21 27.48 -11.23
N TRP A 169 9.77 26.82 -10.16
CA TRP A 169 10.68 26.07 -9.28
C TRP A 169 11.32 24.87 -9.98
N LEU A 170 10.58 24.07 -10.74
CA LEU A 170 11.11 22.89 -11.44
C LEU A 170 12.21 23.25 -12.44
N ASN A 171 12.05 24.37 -13.15
CA ASN A 171 13.01 24.87 -14.13
C ASN A 171 14.31 25.38 -13.49
N ASN A 172 14.23 25.96 -12.29
CA ASN A 172 15.38 26.56 -11.60
C ASN A 172 16.00 25.64 -10.52
N SER A 173 15.38 24.49 -10.24
CA SER A 173 15.86 23.56 -9.22
C SER A 173 16.81 22.51 -9.80
N THR A 174 17.91 22.26 -9.08
CA THR A 174 18.76 21.09 -9.32
C THR A 174 18.19 19.87 -8.61
N ALA A 175 18.55 18.67 -9.08
CA ALA A 175 18.29 17.45 -8.32
C ALA A 175 18.88 17.57 -6.91
N TYR A 176 18.22 16.96 -5.92
CA TYR A 176 18.66 16.93 -4.54
C TYR A 176 20.03 16.26 -4.45
N LYS A 177 21.04 16.99 -3.97
CA LYS A 177 22.38 16.45 -3.66
C LYS A 177 22.44 16.20 -2.16
N GLY A 178 22.40 14.93 -1.75
CA GLY A 178 22.71 14.58 -0.38
C GLY A 178 24.16 14.95 -0.04
N ASN A 179 24.46 15.10 1.24
CA ASN A 179 25.82 15.30 1.75
C ASN A 179 26.62 13.99 1.58
N ASN A 180 27.04 13.68 0.34
CA ASN A 180 28.14 12.78 -0.06
C ASN A 180 28.20 12.74 -1.60
N ASN A 181 29.42 12.68 -2.14
CA ASN A 181 29.76 12.94 -3.55
C ASN A 181 29.27 11.92 -4.60
N ASN A 182 28.17 11.21 -4.37
CA ASN A 182 27.51 10.39 -5.37
C ASN A 182 26.06 10.84 -5.47
N ASN A 183 25.54 10.98 -6.71
CA ASN A 183 24.14 11.27 -6.99
C ASN A 183 23.23 10.06 -6.66
N ASP A 184 23.47 9.43 -5.51
CA ASP A 184 22.67 8.35 -4.99
C ASP A 184 21.43 8.99 -4.39
N TYR A 185 20.29 8.80 -5.05
CA TYR A 185 18.96 9.05 -4.53
C TYR A 185 18.63 8.18 -3.30
N SER A 186 19.61 7.85 -2.45
CA SER A 186 19.50 6.83 -1.41
C SER A 186 19.48 7.46 -0.01
N ARG A 187 18.29 7.50 0.59
CA ARG A 187 18.17 7.28 2.04
C ARG A 187 17.20 6.14 2.37
N VAL A 188 16.37 5.74 1.42
CA VAL A 188 15.43 4.62 1.59
C VAL A 188 16.16 3.28 1.83
N SER A 189 17.35 3.05 1.28
CA SER A 189 18.01 1.73 1.38
C SER A 189 18.42 1.34 2.80
N ALA A 190 18.71 2.31 3.68
CA ALA A 190 19.19 2.01 5.03
C ALA A 190 18.05 1.85 6.06
N LEU A 191 16.85 2.38 5.76
CA LEU A 191 15.71 2.40 6.70
C LEU A 191 14.55 1.49 6.26
N LEU A 192 14.24 1.37 4.97
CA LEU A 192 13.15 0.51 4.48
C LEU A 192 13.56 -0.96 4.28
N GLY A 193 14.86 -1.27 4.32
CA GLY A 193 15.34 -2.66 4.39
C GLY A 193 14.94 -3.36 5.70
N ASN A 194 14.62 -2.59 6.74
CA ASN A 194 14.27 -3.06 8.09
C ASN A 194 12.84 -2.69 8.52
N ILE A 195 12.04 -2.04 7.67
CA ILE A 195 10.65 -1.75 8.00
C ILE A 195 9.83 -3.03 7.80
N ASP A 196 9.44 -3.62 8.93
CA ASP A 196 8.48 -4.71 9.01
C ASP A 196 7.14 -4.22 8.45
N LEU A 197 6.64 -4.88 7.40
CA LEU A 197 5.35 -4.59 6.78
C LEU A 197 4.19 -4.66 7.80
N GLY A 198 4.36 -5.36 8.93
CA GLY A 198 3.42 -5.35 10.05
C GLY A 198 3.28 -4.00 10.76
N THR A 199 4.26 -3.09 10.65
CA THR A 199 4.15 -1.74 11.22
C THR A 199 3.33 -0.78 10.35
N LEU A 200 3.23 -1.05 9.03
CA LEU A 200 2.38 -0.29 8.11
C LEU A 200 0.89 -0.63 8.29
N ASP A 201 0.58 -1.83 8.77
CA ASP A 201 -0.78 -2.28 9.10
C ASP A 201 -1.42 -1.46 10.25
N SER A 202 -0.61 -1.01 11.21
CA SER A 202 -1.04 -0.15 12.32
C SER A 202 -1.46 1.28 11.90
N LEU A 203 -1.20 1.66 10.64
CA LEU A 203 -1.55 2.96 10.07
C LEU A 203 -2.83 2.93 9.22
N GLY A 204 -3.52 1.78 9.12
CA GLY A 204 -4.83 1.69 8.47
C GLY A 204 -4.85 1.86 6.94
N LEU A 205 -3.69 1.65 6.29
CA LEU A 205 -3.39 1.96 4.88
C LEU A 205 -3.63 0.81 3.88
N PHE A 206 -4.30 -0.29 4.28
CA PHE A 206 -4.59 -1.43 3.39
C PHE A 206 -5.96 -2.07 3.65
N VAL A 207 -6.67 -2.39 2.56
CA VAL A 207 -7.63 -3.50 2.41
C VAL A 207 -7.42 -4.13 1.02
N ALA A 208 -7.56 -5.44 0.88
CA ALA A 208 -7.67 -6.04 -0.45
C ALA A 208 -9.10 -6.18 -0.89
N GLY A 209 -9.24 -5.99 -2.19
CA GLY A 209 -10.12 -6.78 -3.01
C GLY A 209 -10.65 -5.91 -4.13
N ASP A 210 -10.17 -6.12 -5.34
CA ASP A 210 -11.14 -6.28 -6.41
C ASP A 210 -10.71 -7.42 -7.35
N LYS A 211 -11.63 -8.36 -7.50
CA LYS A 211 -11.63 -9.39 -8.53
C LYS A 211 -12.63 -8.92 -9.57
N THR A 212 -12.27 -8.04 -10.50
CA THR A 212 -12.97 -8.00 -11.79
C THR A 212 -12.06 -7.52 -12.93
N ASN A 213 -11.93 -8.41 -13.91
CA ASN A 213 -11.64 -8.15 -15.32
C ASN A 213 -10.28 -7.53 -15.71
N ASP A 214 -9.25 -8.37 -15.81
CA ASP A 214 -8.23 -8.15 -16.83
C ASP A 214 -7.94 -9.44 -17.63
N ASN A 215 -8.28 -9.36 -18.92
CA ASN A 215 -8.08 -10.40 -19.93
C ASN A 215 -6.90 -10.01 -20.86
N THR A 216 -5.91 -9.28 -20.36
CA THR A 216 -4.66 -9.03 -21.09
C THR A 216 -3.46 -9.69 -20.41
N ILE A 217 -3.32 -10.97 -20.72
CA ILE A 217 -2.08 -11.71 -20.56
C ILE A 217 -1.01 -11.03 -21.43
N THR A 218 0.02 -10.43 -20.80
CA THR A 218 1.37 -10.51 -21.34
C THR A 218 2.39 -10.80 -20.23
N LYS A 219 2.60 -12.10 -20.03
CA LYS A 219 3.88 -12.77 -19.76
C LYS A 219 4.85 -12.04 -18.81
N ASP A 220 4.60 -12.19 -17.52
CA ASP A 220 5.67 -12.54 -16.60
C ASP A 220 5.37 -13.89 -15.95
N GLN A 221 6.41 -14.66 -15.73
CA GLN A 221 6.42 -16.11 -15.88
C GLN A 221 5.40 -16.84 -14.98
N LYS A 222 4.29 -17.28 -15.59
CA LYS A 222 3.62 -18.51 -15.16
C LYS A 222 4.61 -19.63 -15.39
N SER A 223 5.41 -19.93 -14.38
CA SER A 223 6.19 -21.16 -14.30
C SER A 223 5.25 -22.31 -14.69
N THR A 224 5.42 -22.83 -15.90
CA THR A 224 4.88 -24.12 -16.39
C THR A 224 5.59 -25.28 -15.70
N ALA A 225 5.99 -25.11 -14.44
CA ALA A 225 6.45 -26.21 -13.62
C ALA A 225 5.27 -27.16 -13.44
N LYS A 226 5.47 -28.40 -13.89
CA LYS A 226 4.57 -29.51 -13.61
C LYS A 226 4.28 -29.54 -12.12
N ILE A 227 2.99 -29.57 -11.75
CA ILE A 227 2.59 -29.65 -10.35
C ILE A 227 3.21 -30.89 -9.70
N ASP A 228 3.94 -30.67 -8.61
CA ASP A 228 4.59 -31.72 -7.84
C ASP A 228 3.71 -32.09 -6.65
N LYS A 229 2.92 -33.16 -6.81
CA LYS A 229 2.01 -33.65 -5.77
C LYS A 229 2.74 -34.14 -4.52
N ILE A 230 4.00 -34.57 -4.63
CA ILE A 230 4.79 -35.04 -3.47
C ILE A 230 5.22 -33.82 -2.65
N LEU A 231 5.75 -32.79 -3.32
CA LEU A 231 6.11 -31.53 -2.69
C LEU A 231 4.89 -30.88 -2.02
N SER A 232 3.76 -30.77 -2.74
CA SER A 232 2.53 -30.17 -2.20
C SER A 232 2.05 -30.89 -0.94
N LYS A 233 2.04 -32.24 -0.95
CA LYS A 233 1.66 -33.04 0.24
C LYS A 233 2.62 -32.84 1.40
N ARG A 234 3.93 -32.75 1.14
CA ARG A 234 4.94 -32.51 2.19
C ARG A 234 4.80 -31.15 2.85
N LEU A 235 4.34 -30.16 2.09
CA LEU A 235 4.14 -28.79 2.55
C LEU A 235 2.71 -28.52 3.06
N ALA A 236 1.81 -29.49 2.97
CA ALA A 236 0.42 -29.38 3.41
C ALA A 236 0.33 -28.96 4.89
N GLY A 237 -0.45 -27.92 5.17
CA GLY A 237 -0.60 -27.28 6.49
C GLY A 237 0.52 -26.30 6.87
N LYS A 238 1.57 -26.16 6.05
CA LYS A 238 2.67 -25.22 6.32
C LYS A 238 2.36 -23.82 5.82
N LEU A 239 2.89 -22.87 6.57
CA LEU A 239 3.10 -21.50 6.13
C LEU A 239 4.43 -21.46 5.38
N LEU A 240 4.47 -20.75 4.25
CA LEU A 240 5.64 -20.64 3.39
C LEU A 240 5.97 -19.17 3.19
N LEU A 241 7.27 -18.86 3.31
CA LEU A 241 7.81 -17.53 3.07
C LEU A 241 8.52 -17.54 1.72
N GLN A 242 8.01 -16.79 0.76
CA GLN A 242 8.63 -16.68 -0.55
C GLN A 242 9.87 -15.80 -0.46
N VAL A 243 11.05 -16.43 -0.39
CA VAL A 243 12.32 -15.75 -0.09
C VAL A 243 12.84 -14.90 -1.27
N GLU A 244 12.42 -15.23 -2.48
CA GLU A 244 12.82 -14.56 -3.73
C GLU A 244 11.80 -13.50 -4.20
N ASP A 245 10.71 -13.30 -3.46
CA ASP A 245 9.70 -12.29 -3.80
C ASP A 245 9.11 -11.65 -2.54
N ARG A 246 9.81 -10.62 -2.05
CA ARG A 246 9.36 -9.67 -1.03
C ARG A 246 8.81 -10.29 0.26
N GLY A 247 9.12 -11.55 0.56
CA GLY A 247 8.67 -12.25 1.75
C GLY A 247 7.16 -12.50 1.78
N ARG A 248 6.52 -12.72 0.62
CA ARG A 248 5.10 -13.09 0.57
C ARG A 248 4.83 -14.37 1.35
N ILE A 249 3.71 -14.41 2.05
CA ILE A 249 3.31 -15.54 2.88
C ILE A 249 2.27 -16.36 2.11
N TRP A 250 2.45 -17.67 2.13
CA TRP A 250 1.52 -18.61 1.52
C TRP A 250 1.12 -19.66 2.56
N TYR A 251 -0.13 -20.07 2.53
CA TYR A 251 -0.61 -21.21 3.29
C TYR A 251 -0.93 -22.34 2.32
N VAL A 252 -0.41 -23.54 2.58
CA VAL A 252 -0.80 -24.73 1.82
C VAL A 252 -1.91 -25.44 2.58
N ASN A 253 -3.12 -25.45 2.02
CA ASN A 253 -4.26 -26.07 2.67
C ASN A 253 -4.03 -27.59 2.82
N PRO A 254 -4.12 -28.14 4.04
CA PRO A 254 -3.90 -29.56 4.28
C PRO A 254 -4.93 -30.49 3.62
N ASP A 255 -6.10 -29.98 3.24
CA ASP A 255 -7.17 -30.81 2.67
C ASP A 255 -7.02 -31.07 1.16
N ASP A 256 -6.54 -30.08 0.40
CA ASP A 256 -6.40 -30.16 -1.05
C ASP A 256 -4.95 -29.98 -1.54
N ALA A 257 -4.02 -29.67 -0.64
CA ALA A 257 -2.62 -29.36 -0.92
C ALA A 257 -2.42 -28.17 -1.89
N GLN A 258 -3.39 -27.27 -1.96
CA GLN A 258 -3.33 -26.05 -2.76
C GLN A 258 -2.80 -24.89 -1.92
N LYS A 259 -2.00 -24.01 -2.54
CA LYS A 259 -1.48 -22.81 -1.90
C LYS A 259 -2.43 -21.63 -2.08
N SER A 260 -2.61 -20.87 -1.03
CA SER A 260 -3.28 -19.57 -1.05
C SER A 260 -2.35 -18.54 -0.45
N GLU A 261 -2.22 -17.39 -1.10
CA GLU A 261 -1.47 -16.27 -0.52
C GLU A 261 -2.19 -15.79 0.74
N VAL A 262 -1.44 -15.44 1.79
CA VAL A 262 -1.98 -14.87 3.03
C VAL A 262 -1.59 -13.40 3.08
N THR A 263 -2.60 -12.55 3.09
CA THR A 263 -2.49 -11.09 3.18
C THR A 263 -3.57 -10.59 4.14
N PHE A 264 -3.46 -9.39 4.72
CA PHE A 264 -4.49 -8.86 5.64
C PHE A 264 -5.88 -8.80 5.00
N ALA A 265 -6.01 -7.93 4.00
CA ALA A 265 -6.65 -8.18 2.73
C ALA A 265 -7.52 -9.45 2.57
N ASN A 266 -6.92 -10.62 2.39
CA ASN A 266 -7.66 -11.87 2.14
C ASN A 266 -7.73 -12.79 3.36
N ALA A 267 -7.21 -12.38 4.52
CA ALA A 267 -7.11 -13.23 5.69
C ALA A 267 -8.50 -13.68 6.16
N LEU A 268 -9.46 -12.76 6.26
CA LEU A 268 -10.81 -13.10 6.69
C LEU A 268 -11.48 -14.14 5.76
N PRO A 269 -11.61 -13.91 4.43
CA PRO A 269 -12.20 -14.91 3.55
C PRO A 269 -11.38 -16.21 3.48
N LEU A 270 -10.05 -16.15 3.67
CA LEU A 270 -9.20 -17.33 3.77
C LEU A 270 -9.53 -18.15 5.03
N PHE A 271 -9.65 -17.51 6.19
CA PHE A 271 -10.00 -18.18 7.44
C PHE A 271 -11.42 -18.72 7.41
N GLU A 272 -12.40 -17.96 6.91
CA GLU A 272 -13.78 -18.44 6.76
C GLU A 272 -13.87 -19.69 5.89
N LYS A 273 -13.07 -19.75 4.82
CA LYS A 273 -13.09 -20.86 3.88
C LYS A 273 -12.28 -22.07 4.33
N LEU A 274 -11.11 -21.84 4.92
CA LEU A 274 -10.11 -22.89 5.17
C LEU A 274 -9.99 -23.30 6.63
N ALA A 275 -10.54 -22.53 7.58
CA ALA A 275 -10.44 -22.86 8.99
C ALA A 275 -11.49 -23.91 9.41
N LEU A 276 -11.07 -24.79 10.31
CA LEU A 276 -11.96 -25.75 10.94
C LEU A 276 -12.61 -25.15 12.18
N GLY A 277 -13.93 -25.17 12.26
CA GLY A 277 -14.66 -24.79 13.47
C GLY A 277 -14.28 -25.67 14.68
N ILE A 278 -14.00 -25.06 15.82
CA ILE A 278 -13.61 -25.76 17.06
C ILE A 278 -14.33 -25.17 18.28
N LYS A 279 -14.78 -26.05 19.18
CA LYS A 279 -15.36 -25.69 20.48
C LYS A 279 -14.30 -25.34 21.50
N ASN A 280 -14.65 -24.55 22.52
CA ASN A 280 -13.75 -24.14 23.59
C ASN A 280 -13.17 -25.35 24.33
N SER A 281 -13.99 -26.38 24.58
CA SER A 281 -13.57 -27.60 25.28
C SER A 281 -12.49 -28.39 24.52
N ASP A 282 -12.51 -28.37 23.18
CA ASP A 282 -11.51 -29.05 22.35
C ASP A 282 -10.29 -28.18 22.09
N LEU A 283 -10.48 -26.87 21.90
CA LEU A 283 -9.39 -25.91 21.76
C LEU A 283 -8.52 -25.84 23.02
N ASN A 284 -9.13 -25.97 24.21
CA ASN A 284 -8.41 -26.00 25.49
C ASN A 284 -7.54 -27.26 25.68
N LYS A 285 -7.78 -28.32 24.92
CA LYS A 285 -6.90 -29.50 24.90
C LYS A 285 -5.63 -29.27 24.09
N ILE A 286 -5.53 -28.18 23.32
CA ILE A 286 -4.34 -27.85 22.54
C ILE A 286 -3.45 -26.93 23.38
N PRO A 287 -2.21 -27.34 23.72
CA PRO A 287 -1.27 -26.54 24.51
C PRO A 287 -0.91 -25.22 23.83
N LEU A 288 -0.67 -24.19 24.63
CA LEU A 288 -0.08 -22.95 24.13
C LEU A 288 1.39 -23.15 23.73
N ASN A 289 1.89 -22.25 22.89
CA ASN A 289 3.26 -22.24 22.39
C ASN A 289 4.37 -22.22 23.46
N ASN A 290 4.08 -21.69 24.64
CA ASN A 290 5.01 -21.61 25.78
C ASN A 290 4.97 -22.84 26.71
N GLU A 291 4.00 -23.74 26.52
CA GLU A 291 3.85 -24.95 27.33
C GLU A 291 4.75 -26.08 26.81
N LYS A 292 5.29 -26.91 27.71
CA LYS A 292 6.12 -28.08 27.33
C LYS A 292 5.31 -29.34 27.00
N THR A 293 4.03 -29.37 27.35
CA THR A 293 3.12 -30.53 27.21
C THR A 293 2.69 -30.75 25.77
N THR A 294 2.52 -32.00 25.33
CA THR A 294 1.92 -32.32 24.02
C THR A 294 0.50 -32.84 24.20
N SER A 295 -0.37 -32.68 23.21
CA SER A 295 -1.70 -33.28 23.25
C SER A 295 -2.06 -34.02 21.96
N ALA A 296 -2.89 -35.05 22.07
CA ALA A 296 -3.39 -35.81 20.93
C ALA A 296 -4.19 -34.91 19.96
N THR A 297 -5.00 -33.99 20.51
CA THR A 297 -5.76 -33.01 19.71
C THR A 297 -4.84 -32.08 18.93
N GLY A 298 -3.81 -31.52 19.58
CA GLY A 298 -2.81 -30.67 18.93
C GLY A 298 -2.04 -31.41 17.85
N ASN A 299 -1.68 -32.67 18.10
CA ASN A 299 -1.00 -33.51 17.11
C ASN A 299 -1.86 -33.82 15.88
N ARG A 300 -3.17 -34.04 16.07
CA ARG A 300 -4.10 -34.30 14.97
C ARG A 300 -4.36 -33.07 14.10
N LEU A 301 -4.31 -31.88 14.70
CA LEU A 301 -4.66 -30.62 14.04
C LEU A 301 -3.45 -29.82 13.53
N LYS A 302 -2.25 -30.41 13.51
CA LYS A 302 -1.04 -29.72 13.03
C LYS A 302 -1.25 -29.13 11.64
N GLY A 303 -0.84 -27.87 11.50
CA GLY A 303 -0.95 -27.10 10.27
C GLY A 303 -2.37 -26.64 9.92
N LYS A 304 -3.38 -26.87 10.78
CA LYS A 304 -4.75 -26.39 10.55
C LYS A 304 -4.93 -24.98 11.09
N LEU A 305 -5.69 -24.20 10.32
CA LEU A 305 -6.35 -22.98 10.81
C LEU A 305 -7.63 -23.41 11.53
N LEU A 306 -7.94 -22.79 12.67
CA LEU A 306 -9.12 -23.09 13.47
C LEU A 306 -9.92 -21.82 13.73
N LEU A 307 -11.24 -21.97 13.74
CA LEU A 307 -12.19 -20.91 14.08
C LEU A 307 -12.91 -21.27 15.38
N GLN A 308 -12.73 -20.46 16.42
CA GLN A 308 -13.36 -20.67 17.71
C GLN A 308 -14.82 -20.20 17.67
N VAL A 309 -15.73 -21.15 17.45
CA VAL A 309 -17.15 -20.86 17.16
C VAL A 309 -17.93 -20.35 18.38
N GLU A 310 -17.45 -20.65 19.58
CA GLU A 310 -18.09 -20.26 20.85
C GLU A 310 -17.53 -18.93 21.41
N ASP A 311 -16.64 -18.27 20.68
CA ASP A 311 -16.07 -16.98 21.10
C ASP A 311 -15.78 -16.07 19.90
N LYS A 312 -16.84 -15.50 19.34
CA LYS A 312 -16.81 -14.45 18.30
C LYS A 312 -15.92 -14.76 17.09
N GLY A 313 -15.67 -16.03 16.78
CA GLY A 313 -14.86 -16.43 15.65
C GLY A 313 -13.37 -16.11 15.81
N ARG A 314 -12.81 -16.18 17.03
CA ARG A 314 -11.36 -16.05 17.22
C ARG A 314 -10.60 -17.10 16.39
N ILE A 315 -9.49 -16.68 15.81
CA ILE A 315 -8.74 -17.49 14.84
C ILE A 315 -7.49 -18.04 15.51
N TRP A 316 -7.19 -19.30 15.21
CA TRP A 316 -6.02 -19.99 15.74
C TRP A 316 -5.28 -20.73 14.63
N TYR A 317 -3.97 -20.85 14.77
CA TYR A 317 -3.16 -21.76 13.96
C TYR A 317 -2.49 -22.79 14.86
N VAL A 318 -2.52 -24.06 14.46
CA VAL A 318 -1.79 -25.12 15.16
C VAL A 318 -0.49 -25.38 14.42
N ASP A 319 0.64 -25.16 15.08
CA ASP A 319 1.95 -25.39 14.46
C ASP A 319 2.30 -26.89 14.35
N PHE A 320 3.43 -27.19 13.73
CA PHE A 320 3.90 -28.58 13.59
C PHE A 320 4.45 -29.20 14.89
N ASN A 321 4.57 -28.42 15.97
CA ASN A 321 4.83 -28.92 17.32
C ASN A 321 3.52 -29.25 18.07
N GLY A 322 2.36 -29.07 17.42
CA GLY A 322 1.05 -29.32 17.99
C GLY A 322 0.60 -28.24 18.98
N LYS A 323 1.14 -27.02 18.87
CA LYS A 323 0.83 -25.88 19.73
C LYS A 323 -0.11 -24.93 19.03
N LYS A 324 -1.08 -24.38 19.77
CA LYS A 324 -1.96 -23.34 19.24
C LYS A 324 -1.32 -21.96 19.39
N TRP A 325 -1.51 -21.15 18.37
CA TRP A 325 -1.16 -19.75 18.32
C TRP A 325 -2.42 -18.96 18.01
N GLU A 326 -2.73 -17.96 18.84
CA GLU A 326 -3.83 -17.05 18.55
C GLU A 326 -3.41 -16.14 17.39
N VAL A 327 -4.26 -16.07 16.38
CA VAL A 327 -4.06 -15.23 15.21
C VAL A 327 -4.98 -14.02 15.34
N THR A 328 -4.37 -12.85 15.43
CA THR A 328 -5.06 -11.57 15.50
C THR A 328 -4.60 -10.69 14.35
N TRP A 329 -5.36 -9.66 14.02
CA TRP A 329 -4.94 -8.67 13.03
C TRP A 329 -3.57 -8.06 13.38
N ALA A 330 -3.35 -7.74 14.66
CA ALA A 330 -2.08 -7.17 15.11
C ALA A 330 -0.87 -8.11 14.97
N ASN A 331 -1.06 -9.44 14.94
CA ASN A 331 0.05 -10.38 14.91
C ASN A 331 0.12 -11.25 13.65
N LEU A 332 -0.89 -11.24 12.77
CA LEU A 332 -1.07 -12.21 11.68
C LEU A 332 0.20 -12.39 10.84
N MET A 333 0.73 -11.30 10.26
CA MET A 333 1.91 -11.37 9.39
C MET A 333 3.16 -11.76 10.15
N SER A 334 3.42 -11.13 11.30
CA SER A 334 4.61 -11.42 12.14
C SER A 334 4.63 -12.87 12.65
N LEU A 335 3.47 -13.39 13.05
CA LEU A 335 3.27 -14.76 13.51
C LEU A 335 3.47 -15.74 12.36
N PHE A 336 2.86 -15.46 11.21
CA PHE A 336 2.94 -16.36 10.07
C PHE A 336 4.35 -16.39 9.49
N GLN A 337 5.03 -15.25 9.42
CA GLN A 337 6.44 -15.18 9.02
C GLN A 337 7.33 -15.95 10.00
N LYS A 338 7.10 -15.83 11.31
CA LYS A 338 7.84 -16.57 12.34
C LYS A 338 7.69 -18.09 12.20
N LEU A 339 6.51 -18.56 11.80
CA LEU A 339 6.20 -19.98 11.67
C LEU A 339 6.42 -20.52 10.25
N ALA A 340 6.71 -19.65 9.28
CA ALA A 340 6.84 -20.00 7.89
C ALA A 340 8.18 -20.68 7.57
N LEU A 341 8.13 -21.57 6.57
CA LEU A 341 9.31 -22.17 5.96
C LEU A 341 9.69 -21.40 4.69
N GLY A 342 10.96 -21.05 4.53
CA GLY A 342 11.44 -20.43 3.29
C GLY A 342 11.21 -21.32 2.06
N ILE A 343 10.74 -20.74 0.96
CA ILE A 343 10.55 -21.43 -0.32
C ILE A 343 10.97 -20.53 -1.51
N THR A 344 11.60 -21.14 -2.51
CA THR A 344 11.98 -20.47 -3.77
C THR A 344 10.78 -20.31 -4.69
N ASN A 345 10.86 -19.41 -5.65
CA ASN A 345 9.84 -19.18 -6.68
C ASN A 345 9.62 -20.45 -7.51
N THR A 346 10.70 -21.17 -7.81
CA THR A 346 10.66 -22.43 -8.57
C THR A 346 9.88 -23.51 -7.83
N ASP A 347 10.12 -23.71 -6.54
CA ASP A 347 9.42 -24.75 -5.77
C ASP A 347 7.99 -24.35 -5.42
N LEU A 348 7.77 -23.06 -5.12
CA LEU A 348 6.42 -22.53 -4.94
C LEU A 348 5.59 -22.69 -6.21
N GLY A 349 6.18 -22.48 -7.39
CA GLY A 349 5.55 -22.67 -8.70
C GLY A 349 5.05 -24.09 -8.98
N LYS A 350 5.59 -25.11 -8.27
CA LYS A 350 5.18 -26.52 -8.39
C LYS A 350 3.95 -26.87 -7.54
N ILE A 351 3.44 -25.95 -6.72
CA ILE A 351 2.25 -26.16 -5.88
C ILE A 351 1.04 -25.54 -6.58
N ALA A 352 -0.09 -26.25 -6.65
CA ALA A 352 -1.30 -25.74 -7.27
C ALA A 352 -1.88 -24.55 -6.47
N SER A 353 -2.39 -23.52 -7.15
CA SER A 353 -3.00 -22.37 -6.46
C SER A 353 -4.47 -22.65 -6.15
N GLY A 354 -4.87 -22.40 -4.90
CA GLY A 354 -6.25 -22.48 -4.43
C GLY A 354 -7.04 -21.25 -4.83
N SER A 355 -8.30 -21.43 -5.20
CA SER A 355 -9.24 -20.30 -5.26
C SER A 355 -9.62 -19.92 -3.84
N LEU A 356 -9.52 -18.63 -3.50
CA LEU A 356 -10.15 -18.06 -2.31
C LEU A 356 -11.53 -17.58 -2.69
#